data_AF-A0A4U5TRK3-F1
#
_entry.id   AF-A0A4U5TRK3-F1
#
_cell.length_a   1.000
_cell.length_b   1.000
_cell.length_c   1.000
_cell.angle_alpha   90.00
_cell.angle_beta   90.00
_cell.angle_gamma   90.00
#
_symmetry.space_group_name_H-M   'P 1'
#
loop_
_entity.id
_entity.type
_entity.pdbx_description
1 polymer ?
#
loop_
_entity_poly.entity_id
_entity_poly.type
_entity_poly.pdbx_seq_one_letter_code
_entity_poly.pdbx_strand_id
1 'polypeptide(L)'
;MKFKDISSLLKDIPYMSSTQGKIIYELIIKHKLVNILELGTAYGTGSCYMASALDEIKSGHIITIDKADSAHKSPNVEDLAKKCNLSTYITSISANTTYNWELMKLIDKNTVNGICQPIFDFCYLD
;
A
#
# COMPACT_ATOMS: atom_id res chain seq x y z
N MET A 1 12.77 -0.19 -6.76
CA MET A 1 12.73 0.50 -8.07
C MET A 1 13.00 1.96 -7.76
N LYS A 2 13.82 2.67 -8.54
CA LYS A 2 14.14 4.06 -8.21
C LYS A 2 12.90 4.94 -8.37
N PHE A 3 12.76 5.95 -7.51
CA PHE A 3 11.59 6.85 -7.51
C PHE A 3 11.30 7.48 -8.89
N LYS A 4 12.34 7.89 -9.63
CA LYS A 4 12.19 8.51 -10.95
C LYS A 4 11.46 7.58 -11.94
N ASP A 5 11.74 6.29 -11.87
CA ASP A 5 11.18 5.29 -12.79
C ASP A 5 9.69 5.08 -12.48
N ILE A 6 9.34 4.86 -11.21
CA ILE A 6 7.94 4.68 -10.81
C ILE A 6 7.11 5.94 -11.07
N SER A 7 7.66 7.13 -10.79
CA SER A 7 6.96 8.39 -11.03
C SER A 7 6.66 8.61 -12.51
N SER A 8 7.51 8.13 -13.41
CA SER A 8 7.24 8.17 -14.85
C SER A 8 6.12 7.22 -15.25
N LEU A 9 6.05 6.03 -14.63
CA LEU A 9 5.01 5.03 -14.92
C LEU A 9 3.62 5.44 -14.42
N LEU A 10 3.58 6.22 -13.34
CA LEU A 10 2.35 6.63 -12.64
C LEU A 10 1.83 8.02 -13.06
N LYS A 11 2.53 8.72 -13.96
CA LYS A 11 2.28 10.15 -14.26
C LYS A 11 0.83 10.50 -14.59
N ASP A 12 0.12 9.61 -15.28
CA ASP A 12 -1.25 9.84 -15.76
C ASP A 12 -2.32 9.10 -14.92
N ILE A 13 -1.93 8.51 -13.78
CA ILE A 13 -2.85 7.81 -12.88
C ILE A 13 -3.35 8.78 -11.80
N PRO A 14 -4.67 8.82 -11.50
CA PRO A 14 -5.25 9.79 -10.57
C PRO A 14 -4.81 9.70 -9.09
N TYR A 15 -5.31 10.67 -8.32
CA TYR A 15 -5.26 10.85 -6.86
C TYR A 15 -3.93 11.33 -6.26
N MET A 16 -2.89 10.50 -6.22
CA MET A 16 -1.63 10.88 -5.55
C MET A 16 -0.64 11.52 -6.51
N SER A 17 -0.21 12.76 -6.22
CA SER A 17 0.82 13.44 -6.99
C SER A 17 2.21 12.83 -6.78
N SER A 18 3.13 13.03 -7.74
CA SER A 18 4.52 12.58 -7.60
C SER A 18 5.24 13.25 -6.41
N THR A 19 4.92 14.50 -6.10
CA THR A 19 5.52 15.19 -4.94
C THR A 19 5.12 14.52 -3.62
N GLN A 20 3.83 14.15 -3.46
CA GLN A 20 3.37 13.39 -2.29
C GLN A 20 3.99 12.00 -2.25
N GLY A 21 3.98 11.28 -3.37
CA GLY A 21 4.60 9.96 -3.49
C GLY A 21 6.08 9.97 -3.14
N LYS A 22 6.82 11.03 -3.50
CA LYS A 22 8.23 11.19 -3.18
C LYS A 22 8.47 11.31 -1.67
N ILE A 23 7.65 12.09 -0.97
CA ILE A 23 7.76 12.26 0.48
C ILE A 23 7.61 10.91 1.19
N ILE A 24 6.60 10.13 0.82
CA ILE A 24 6.34 8.81 1.42
C ILE A 24 7.45 7.82 1.05
N TYR A 25 7.86 7.79 -0.21
CA TYR A 25 8.98 6.97 -0.67
C TYR A 25 10.25 7.25 0.16
N GLU A 26 10.63 8.51 0.31
CA GLU A 26 11.83 8.90 1.06
C GLU A 26 11.71 8.59 2.55
N LEU A 27 10.51 8.73 3.13
CA LEU A 27 10.23 8.33 4.51
C LEU A 27 10.48 6.83 4.72
N ILE A 28 9.96 5.98 3.83
CA ILE A 28 10.13 4.52 3.88
C ILE A 28 11.61 4.15 3.79
N ILE A 29 12.34 4.70 2.82
CA ILE A 29 13.79 4.44 2.68
C ILE A 29 14.56 4.90 3.92
N LYS A 30 14.28 6.11 4.41
CA LYS A 30 15.00 6.72 5.54
C LYS A 30 14.80 5.94 6.83
N HIS A 31 13.57 5.51 7.12
CA HIS A 31 13.21 4.84 8.36
C HIS A 31 13.17 3.31 8.25
N LYS A 32 13.41 2.75 7.06
CA LYS A 32 13.35 1.31 6.76
C LYS A 32 12.03 0.69 7.19
N LEU A 33 10.93 1.37 6.86
CA LEU A 33 9.57 0.91 7.10
C LEU A 33 9.30 -0.26 6.16
N VAL A 34 8.89 -1.42 6.67
CA VAL A 34 8.78 -2.66 5.90
C VAL A 34 7.46 -3.38 6.08
N ASN A 35 6.66 -3.05 7.11
CA ASN A 35 5.33 -3.62 7.29
C ASN A 35 4.30 -2.51 7.25
N ILE A 36 3.72 -2.30 6.07
CA ILE A 36 2.91 -1.11 5.78
C ILE A 36 1.43 -1.49 5.71
N LEU A 37 0.58 -0.70 6.36
CA LEU A 37 -0.87 -0.67 6.14
C LEU A 37 -1.25 0.58 5.36
N GLU A 38 -2.04 0.42 4.30
CA GLU A 38 -2.67 1.52 3.56
C GLU A 38 -4.19 1.39 3.66
N LEU A 39 -4.86 2.48 4.03
CA LEU A 39 -6.32 2.60 3.99
C LEU A 39 -6.70 3.62 2.93
N GLY A 40 -7.41 3.18 1.88
CA GLY A 40 -7.70 4.00 0.70
C GLY A 40 -6.73 3.72 -0.45
N THR A 41 -7.00 2.68 -1.23
CA THR A 41 -6.15 2.22 -2.34
C THR A 41 -6.41 2.97 -3.65
N ALA A 42 -7.69 3.20 -3.95
CA ALA A 42 -8.18 3.67 -5.23
C ALA A 42 -7.55 2.92 -6.44
N TYR A 43 -6.86 3.63 -7.35
CA TYR A 43 -6.17 3.01 -8.50
C TYR A 43 -4.83 2.33 -8.11
N GLY A 44 -4.36 2.48 -6.87
CA GLY A 44 -3.11 1.90 -6.39
C GLY A 44 -1.85 2.77 -6.58
N THR A 45 -2.01 4.06 -6.90
CA THR A 45 -0.89 5.00 -7.10
C THR A 45 -0.01 5.11 -5.85
N GLY A 46 -0.62 5.31 -4.68
CA GLY A 46 0.08 5.37 -3.39
C GLY A 46 0.79 4.06 -3.06
N SER A 47 0.07 2.94 -3.18
CA SER A 47 0.61 1.59 -3.02
C SER A 47 1.84 1.35 -3.89
N CYS A 48 1.82 1.77 -5.15
CA CYS A 48 2.95 1.60 -6.07
C CYS A 48 4.15 2.49 -5.71
N TYR A 49 3.93 3.73 -5.26
CA TYR A 49 5.02 4.56 -4.73
C TYR A 49 5.67 3.90 -3.51
N MET A 50 4.88 3.44 -2.54
CA MET A 50 5.40 2.74 -1.35
C MET A 50 6.11 1.43 -1.72
N ALA A 51 5.52 0.62 -2.59
CA ALA A 51 6.09 -0.65 -3.03
C ALA A 51 7.41 -0.46 -3.79
N SER A 52 7.56 0.64 -4.54
CA SER A 52 8.82 0.95 -5.21
C SER A 52 9.97 1.21 -4.22
N ALA A 53 9.66 1.83 -3.06
CA ALA A 53 10.61 2.02 -1.97
C ALA A 53 10.97 0.67 -1.34
N LEU A 54 9.99 -0.19 -1.09
CA LEU A 54 10.21 -1.56 -0.60
C LEU A 54 11.07 -2.39 -1.56
N ASP A 55 10.83 -2.28 -2.88
CA ASP A 55 11.67 -2.91 -3.90
C ASP A 55 13.08 -2.34 -3.94
N GLU A 56 13.27 -1.06 -3.64
CA GLU A 56 14.60 -0.47 -3.56
C GLU A 56 15.40 -1.00 -2.36
N ILE A 57 14.77 -1.16 -1.19
CA ILE A 57 15.43 -1.76 0.00
C ILE A 57 15.39 -3.29 0.02
N LYS A 58 14.72 -3.92 -0.96
CA LYS A 58 14.55 -5.37 -1.10
C LYS A 58 13.92 -6.04 0.11
N SER A 59 12.99 -5.36 0.78
CA SER A 59 12.34 -5.86 1.98
C SER A 59 10.94 -5.28 2.16
N GLY A 60 10.09 -6.03 2.84
CA GLY A 60 8.80 -5.57 3.32
C GLY A 60 7.59 -5.96 2.46
N HIS A 61 6.43 -5.51 2.92
CA HIS A 61 5.14 -5.78 2.31
C HIS A 61 4.11 -4.72 2.69
N ILE A 62 3.14 -4.48 1.81
CA ILE A 62 2.02 -3.56 1.99
C ILE A 62 0.73 -4.38 2.02
N ILE A 63 -0.08 -4.18 3.04
CA ILE A 63 -1.50 -4.52 3.01
C ILE A 63 -2.26 -3.24 2.71
N THR A 64 -2.99 -3.22 1.60
CA THR A 64 -3.86 -2.10 1.23
C THR A 64 -5.31 -2.52 1.28
N ILE A 65 -6.17 -1.67 1.86
CA ILE A 65 -7.59 -1.96 2.07
C ILE A 65 -8.42 -0.81 1.51
N ASP A 66 -9.38 -1.15 0.66
CA ASP A 66 -10.37 -0.20 0.14
C ASP A 66 -11.71 -0.90 -0.08
N LYS A 67 -12.76 -0.13 -0.41
CA LYS A 67 -14.06 -0.66 -0.78
C LYS A 67 -13.96 -1.55 -2.00
N ALA A 68 -14.84 -2.55 -2.09
CA ALA A 68 -14.91 -3.48 -3.22
C ALA A 68 -14.95 -2.79 -4.61
N ASP A 69 -15.53 -1.58 -4.70
CA ASP A 69 -15.57 -0.79 -5.93
C ASP A 69 -14.17 -0.41 -6.48
N SER A 70 -13.13 -0.40 -5.66
CA SER A 70 -11.76 -0.13 -6.10
C SER A 70 -11.25 -1.20 -7.07
N ALA A 71 -11.68 -2.46 -6.90
CA ALA A 71 -11.32 -3.57 -7.78
C ALA A 71 -11.87 -3.41 -9.20
N HIS A 72 -12.92 -2.59 -9.38
CA HIS A 72 -13.52 -2.28 -10.67
C HIS A 72 -12.87 -1.08 -11.39
N LYS A 73 -11.86 -0.45 -10.79
CA LYS A 73 -11.08 0.60 -11.45
C LYS A 73 -10.21 0.00 -12.56
N SER A 74 -9.88 0.82 -13.56
CA SER A 74 -9.03 0.44 -14.68
C SER A 74 -7.94 1.49 -14.87
N PRO A 75 -6.66 1.18 -14.55
CA PRO A 75 -6.22 -0.05 -13.89
C PRO A 75 -6.69 -0.11 -12.42
N ASN A 76 -6.87 -1.30 -11.85
CA ASN A 76 -6.93 -1.46 -10.39
C ASN A 76 -5.51 -1.60 -9.82
N VAL A 77 -5.38 -1.75 -8.50
CA VAL A 77 -4.07 -1.83 -7.85
C VAL A 77 -3.28 -3.06 -8.29
N GLU A 78 -3.93 -4.19 -8.52
CA GLU A 78 -3.27 -5.42 -8.95
C GLU A 78 -2.71 -5.28 -10.38
N ASP A 79 -3.50 -4.71 -11.30
CA ASP A 79 -3.09 -4.41 -12.67
C ASP A 79 -1.92 -3.42 -12.69
N LEU A 80 -2.02 -2.35 -11.89
CA LEU A 80 -0.99 -1.32 -11.83
C LEU A 80 0.30 -1.86 -11.21
N ALA A 81 0.20 -2.62 -10.11
CA ALA A 81 1.34 -3.27 -9.48
C ALA A 81 2.03 -4.25 -10.43
N LYS A 82 1.25 -5.01 -11.21
CA LYS A 82 1.79 -5.92 -12.23
C LYS A 82 2.51 -5.16 -13.34
N LYS A 83 1.92 -4.09 -13.86
CA LYS A 83 2.55 -3.21 -14.85
C LYS A 83 3.87 -2.62 -14.36
N CYS A 84 3.97 -2.32 -13.06
CA CYS A 84 5.17 -1.79 -12.43
C CYS A 84 6.15 -2.87 -11.93
N ASN A 85 5.87 -4.17 -12.09
CA ASN A 85 6.65 -5.27 -11.51
C ASN A 85 6.80 -5.19 -9.97
N LEU A 86 5.73 -4.75 -9.27
CA LEU A 86 5.70 -4.55 -7.83
C LEU A 86 4.70 -5.46 -7.10
N SER A 87 4.03 -6.38 -7.80
CA SER A 87 2.99 -7.26 -7.24
C SER A 87 3.45 -8.07 -6.02
N THR A 88 4.74 -8.40 -5.90
CA THR A 88 5.28 -9.15 -4.75
C THR A 88 5.22 -8.38 -3.43
N TYR A 89 5.09 -7.05 -3.49
CA TYR A 89 5.10 -6.17 -2.33
C TYR A 89 3.70 -5.77 -1.86
N ILE A 90 2.63 -6.14 -2.58
CA ILE A 90 1.29 -5.61 -2.32
C ILE A 90 0.28 -6.75 -2.19
N THR A 91 -0.43 -6.78 -1.06
CA THR A 91 -1.68 -7.52 -0.89
C THR A 91 -2.83 -6.52 -0.78
N SER A 92 -3.81 -6.66 -1.66
CA SER A 92 -5.02 -5.85 -1.69
C SER A 92 -6.18 -6.58 -1.04
N ILE A 93 -6.94 -5.90 -0.19
CA ILE A 93 -8.12 -6.42 0.48
C ILE A 93 -9.31 -5.54 0.11
N SER A 94 -10.31 -6.15 -0.52
CA SER A 94 -11.60 -5.51 -0.80
C SER A 94 -12.54 -5.62 0.41
N ALA A 95 -12.86 -4.49 1.02
CA ALA A 95 -13.84 -4.37 2.08
C ALA A 95 -15.24 -4.14 1.51
N ASN A 96 -16.24 -4.90 2.00
CA ASN A 96 -17.62 -4.78 1.50
C ASN A 96 -18.31 -3.46 1.87
N THR A 97 -17.94 -2.85 3.01
CA THR A 97 -18.61 -1.64 3.53
C THR A 97 -17.59 -0.63 4.06
N THR A 98 -16.81 -1.04 5.06
CA THR A 98 -15.77 -0.25 5.71
C THR A 98 -14.55 -1.14 5.97
N TYR A 99 -13.36 -0.56 5.85
CA TYR A 99 -12.11 -1.22 6.23
C TYR A 99 -12.10 -1.65 7.71
N ASN A 100 -12.97 -1.09 8.57
CA ASN A 100 -13.03 -1.45 9.99
C ASN A 100 -13.27 -2.94 10.21
N TRP A 101 -14.07 -3.60 9.36
CA TRP A 101 -14.29 -5.05 9.47
C TRP A 101 -13.00 -5.84 9.22
N GLU A 102 -12.19 -5.41 8.26
CA GLU A 102 -10.90 -6.06 7.97
C GLU A 102 -9.86 -5.75 9.06
N LEU A 103 -9.86 -4.52 9.59
CA LEU A 103 -9.03 -4.15 10.72
C LEU A 103 -9.36 -4.95 11.98
N MET A 104 -10.64 -5.18 12.27
CA MET A 104 -11.06 -6.03 13.39
C MET A 104 -10.56 -7.46 13.25
N LYS A 105 -10.59 -8.03 12.04
CA LYS A 105 -10.01 -9.37 11.77
C LYS A 105 -8.49 -9.38 11.98
N LEU A 106 -7.80 -8.31 11.58
CA LEU A 106 -6.36 -8.18 11.83
C LEU A 106 -6.05 -8.08 13.32
N ILE A 107 -6.82 -7.32 14.09
CA ILE A 107 -6.67 -7.22 15.54
C ILE A 107 -6.93 -8.59 16.19
N ASP A 108 -8.02 -9.25 15.86
CA ASP A 108 -8.39 -10.57 16.40
C ASP A 108 -7.29 -11.61 16.11
N LYS A 109 -6.82 -11.69 14.85
CA LYS A 109 -5.74 -12.59 14.44
C LYS A 109 -4.42 -12.36 15.17
N ASN A 110 -4.14 -11.12 15.59
CA ASN A 110 -2.91 -10.75 16.29
C ASN A 110 -3.09 -10.56 17.80
N THR A 111 -4.25 -10.95 18.34
CA THR A 111 -4.53 -10.89 19.77
C THR A 111 -4.38 -12.28 20.39
N VAL A 112 -3.50 -12.38 21.39
CA VAL A 112 -3.34 -13.60 22.19
C VAL A 112 -3.49 -13.22 23.66
N ASN A 113 -4.35 -13.94 24.39
CA ASN A 113 -4.64 -13.67 25.81
C ASN A 113 -5.05 -12.20 26.09
N GLY A 114 -5.82 -11.60 25.18
CA GLY A 114 -6.32 -10.23 25.32
C GLY A 114 -5.28 -9.13 25.01
N ILE A 115 -4.10 -9.49 24.51
CA ILE A 115 -3.05 -8.53 24.14
C ILE A 115 -2.81 -8.61 22.63
N CYS A 116 -3.13 -7.52 21.93
CA CYS A 116 -2.86 -7.38 20.49
C CYS A 116 -1.39 -7.00 20.26
N GLN A 117 -0.70 -7.77 19.42
CA GLN A 117 0.65 -7.42 18.97
C GLN A 117 0.57 -6.54 17.71
N PRO A 118 1.23 -5.37 17.68
CA PRO A 118 1.28 -4.55 16.47
C PRO A 118 2.12 -5.25 15.40
N ILE A 119 1.62 -5.26 14.16
CA ILE A 119 2.30 -5.90 13.01
C ILE A 119 2.75 -4.90 11.94
N PHE A 120 2.35 -3.63 12.06
CA PHE A 120 2.69 -2.58 11.10
C PHE A 120 3.65 -1.58 11.74
N ASP A 121 4.66 -1.17 10.99
CA ASP A 121 5.59 -0.10 11.36
C ASP A 121 5.23 1.25 10.71
N PHE A 122 4.31 1.23 9.75
CA PHE A 122 3.77 2.42 9.10
C PHE A 122 2.33 2.22 8.66
N CYS A 123 1.48 3.21 8.94
CA CYS A 123 0.10 3.26 8.47
C CYS A 123 -0.11 4.55 7.67
N TYR A 124 -0.51 4.43 6.41
CA TYR A 124 -0.94 5.54 5.56
C TYR A 124 -2.46 5.57 5.47
N LEU A 125 -3.06 6.71 5.79
CA LEU A 125 -4.50 6.91 5.80
C LEU A 125 -4.84 8.02 4.80
N ASP A 126 -5.63 7.69 3.78
CA ASP A 126 -6.10 8.61 2.73
C ASP A 126 -7.63 8.82 2.79
#